data_AF-A0A1B9L078-F1
#
_entry.id   AF-A0A1B9L078-F1
#
_cell.length_a   1.000
_cell.length_b   1.000
_cell.length_c   1.000
_cell.angle_alpha   90.00
_cell.angle_beta   90.00
_cell.angle_gamma   90.00
#
_symmetry.space_group_name_H-M   'P 1'
#
loop_
_entity.id
_entity.type
_entity.pdbx_description
1 polymer ?
#
loop_
_entity_poly.entity_id
_entity_poly.type
_entity_poly.pdbx_seq_one_letter_code
_entity_poly.pdbx_strand_id
1 'polypeptide(L)'
;MNENEFIDQIIKTHVEKLSDSITYDKDTFLHELGLDSITVVSLIVEIAEKNDIDIESIYSSLIVPEKVSDLYALEKTMKETAKIN
;
A
#
# COMPACT_ATOMS: atom_id res chain seq x y z
N MET A 1 -0.62 15.29 10.17
CA MET A 1 -0.65 13.96 9.55
C MET A 1 0.26 14.01 8.34
N ASN A 2 1.24 13.11 8.26
CA ASN A 2 2.04 12.95 7.04
C ASN A 2 1.15 12.40 5.94
N GLU A 3 1.40 12.79 4.69
CA GLU A 3 0.57 12.40 3.52
C GLU A 3 0.45 10.88 3.36
N ASN A 4 1.44 10.14 3.87
CA ASN A 4 1.59 8.68 3.75
C ASN A 4 1.43 7.91 5.09
N GLU A 5 0.96 8.58 6.15
CA GLU A 5 0.89 8.00 7.50
C GLU A 5 0.10 6.69 7.56
N PHE A 6 -0.91 6.54 6.72
CA PHE A 6 -1.71 5.33 6.62
C PHE A 6 -0.92 4.15 6.03
N ILE A 7 -0.24 4.36 4.91
CA ILE A 7 0.60 3.32 4.29
C ILE A 7 1.69 2.90 5.27
N ASP A 8 2.30 3.86 5.96
CA ASP A 8 3.34 3.55 6.94
C ASP A 8 2.82 2.67 8.10
N GLN A 9 1.57 2.91 8.54
CA GLN A 9 0.91 2.10 9.56
C GLN A 9 0.55 0.71 9.07
N ILE A 10 0.06 0.55 7.83
CA ILE A 10 -0.25 -0.78 7.31
C ILE A 10 1.02 -1.60 7.11
N ILE A 11 2.06 -1.02 6.51
CA ILE A 11 3.36 -1.69 6.37
C ILE A 11 3.84 -2.14 7.74
N LYS A 12 3.86 -1.27 8.75
CA LYS A 12 4.23 -1.66 10.12
C LYS A 12 3.36 -2.79 10.67
N THR A 13 2.04 -2.74 10.50
CA THR A 13 1.13 -3.79 10.98
C THR A 13 1.43 -5.16 10.35
N HIS A 14 1.87 -5.18 9.09
CA HIS A 14 2.22 -6.41 8.38
C HIS A 14 3.66 -6.86 8.66
N VAL A 15 4.58 -5.91 8.85
CA VAL A 15 6.01 -6.15 9.06
C VAL A 15 6.35 -6.42 10.53
N GLU A 16 5.68 -5.82 11.51
CA GLU A 16 5.84 -6.12 12.95
C GLU A 16 5.44 -7.56 13.27
N LYS A 17 4.55 -8.17 12.47
CA LYS A 17 4.30 -9.62 12.54
C LYS A 17 5.53 -10.46 12.17
N LEU A 18 6.54 -9.86 11.54
CA LEU A 18 7.75 -10.50 11.03
C LEU A 18 9.02 -10.08 11.78
N SER A 19 9.16 -8.81 12.24
CA SER A 19 10.30 -8.33 13.04
C SER A 19 10.09 -6.92 13.66
N ASP A 20 10.41 -6.77 14.95
CA ASP A 20 10.21 -5.55 15.76
C ASP A 20 11.13 -4.35 15.41
N SER A 21 11.99 -4.44 14.39
CA SER A 21 13.07 -3.44 14.17
C SER A 21 13.29 -3.00 12.72
N ILE A 22 12.29 -3.19 11.86
CA ILE A 22 12.44 -2.83 10.44
C ILE A 22 12.31 -1.31 10.25
N THR A 23 13.39 -0.72 9.76
CA THR A 23 13.41 0.64 9.19
C THR A 23 13.45 0.51 7.67
N TYR A 24 12.71 1.38 6.99
CA TYR A 24 12.63 1.40 5.52
C TYR A 24 12.53 2.83 5.02
N ASP A 25 12.83 3.00 3.74
CA ASP A 25 12.61 4.24 3.00
C ASP A 25 11.65 3.99 1.81
N LYS A 26 11.39 5.04 1.05
CA LYS A 26 10.50 4.98 -0.13
C LYS A 26 11.03 4.09 -1.26
N ASP A 27 12.34 3.85 -1.31
CA ASP A 27 13.00 3.13 -2.41
C ASP A 27 13.20 1.64 -2.06
N THR A 28 12.95 1.28 -0.79
CA THR A 28 12.97 -0.08 -0.27
C THR A 28 11.95 -0.95 -1.00
N PHE A 29 12.38 -2.16 -1.40
CA PHE A 29 11.49 -3.11 -2.05
C PHE A 29 10.62 -3.83 -1.02
N LEU A 30 9.37 -4.12 -1.39
CA LEU A 30 8.41 -4.75 -0.47
C LEU A 30 8.85 -6.16 -0.04
N HIS A 31 9.51 -6.91 -0.93
CA HIS A 31 10.05 -8.23 -0.59
C HIS A 31 11.20 -8.16 0.42
N GLU A 32 11.95 -7.05 0.49
CA GLU A 32 12.99 -6.83 1.51
C GLU A 32 12.37 -6.62 2.90
N LEU A 33 11.11 -6.19 2.94
CA LEU A 33 10.29 -6.09 4.16
C LEU A 33 9.58 -7.40 4.52
N GLY A 34 9.80 -8.47 3.75
CA GLY A 34 9.10 -9.75 3.91
C GLY A 34 7.65 -9.73 3.43
N LEU A 35 7.25 -8.71 2.66
CA LEU A 35 5.92 -8.63 2.06
C LEU A 35 5.92 -9.43 0.76
N ASP A 36 5.34 -10.63 0.82
CA ASP A 36 5.15 -11.48 -0.37
C ASP A 36 4.00 -10.99 -1.27
N SER A 37 3.80 -11.66 -2.41
CA SER A 37 2.75 -11.27 -3.36
C SER A 37 1.34 -11.32 -2.80
N ILE A 38 1.05 -12.24 -1.87
CA ILE A 38 -0.27 -12.33 -1.22
C ILE A 38 -0.47 -11.14 -0.30
N THR A 39 0.56 -10.84 0.49
CA THR A 39 0.59 -9.72 1.42
C THR A 39 0.43 -8.41 0.67
N VAL A 40 1.13 -8.22 -0.45
CA VAL A 40 1.00 -7.04 -1.30
C VAL A 40 -0.42 -6.89 -1.84
N VAL A 41 -1.09 -7.96 -2.26
CA VAL A 41 -2.50 -7.90 -2.69
C VAL A 41 -3.41 -7.49 -1.53
N SER A 42 -3.19 -8.04 -0.32
CA SER A 42 -3.96 -7.62 0.87
C SER A 42 -3.78 -6.12 1.17
N LEU A 43 -2.55 -5.60 1.05
CA LEU A 43 -2.28 -4.16 1.20
C LEU A 43 -3.11 -3.34 0.20
N ILE A 44 -3.15 -3.74 -1.07
CA ILE A 44 -3.92 -3.04 -2.10
C ILE A 44 -5.42 -3.01 -1.75
N VAL A 45 -5.96 -4.13 -1.27
CA VAL A 45 -7.37 -4.22 -0.84
C VAL A 45 -7.64 -3.29 0.34
N GLU A 46 -6.79 -3.30 1.37
CA GLU A 46 -6.95 -2.42 2.54
C GLU A 46 -6.87 -0.94 2.16
N ILE A 47 -6.01 -0.58 1.21
CA ILE A 47 -5.90 0.79 0.68
C ILE A 47 -7.18 1.18 -0.08
N ALA A 48 -7.72 0.29 -0.90
CA ALA A 48 -8.97 0.53 -1.64
C ALA A 48 -10.15 0.72 -0.69
N GLU A 49 -10.33 -0.20 0.27
CA GLU A 49 -11.40 -0.12 1.29
C GLU A 49 -11.31 1.17 2.11
N LYS A 50 -10.10 1.58 2.49
CA LYS A 50 -9.89 2.82 3.25
C LYS A 50 -10.33 4.08 2.49
N ASN A 51 -10.18 4.06 1.17
CA ASN A 51 -10.51 5.19 0.30
C ASN A 51 -11.91 5.07 -0.33
N ASP A 52 -12.72 4.10 0.10
CA ASP A 52 -14.07 3.82 -0.42
C ASP A 52 -14.07 3.57 -1.94
N ILE A 53 -13.08 2.80 -2.40
CA ILE A 53 -12.93 2.42 -3.81
C ILE A 53 -13.26 0.96 -3.98
N ASP A 54 -14.17 0.68 -4.91
CA ASP A 54 -14.40 -0.67 -5.40
C ASP A 54 -13.15 -1.16 -6.15
N ILE A 55 -12.50 -2.20 -5.63
CA ILE A 55 -11.29 -2.75 -6.24
C ILE A 55 -11.53 -3.25 -7.67
N GLU A 56 -12.74 -3.70 -8.00
CA GLU A 56 -13.09 -4.13 -9.36
C GLU A 56 -12.97 -2.98 -10.36
N SER A 57 -13.20 -1.74 -9.92
CA SER A 57 -13.09 -0.53 -10.75
C SER A 57 -11.66 -0.20 -11.15
N ILE A 58 -10.66 -0.65 -10.38
CA ILE A 58 -9.25 -0.36 -10.58
C ILE A 58 -8.40 -1.60 -10.92
N TYR A 59 -8.95 -2.80 -10.79
CA TYR A 59 -8.22 -4.06 -10.99
C TYR A 59 -7.55 -4.15 -12.37
N SER A 60 -8.21 -3.63 -13.41
CA SER A 60 -7.70 -3.65 -14.79
C SER A 60 -6.55 -2.66 -15.06
N SER A 61 -6.40 -1.63 -14.22
CA SER A 61 -5.35 -0.61 -14.32
C SER A 61 -4.32 -0.69 -13.19
N LEU A 62 -4.50 -1.65 -12.27
CA LEU A 62 -3.67 -1.83 -11.10
C LEU A 62 -2.27 -2.31 -11.51
N ILE A 63 -1.27 -1.47 -11.25
CA ILE A 63 0.14 -1.87 -11.28
C ILE A 63 0.45 -2.45 -9.91
N VAL A 64 0.95 -3.69 -9.88
CA VAL A 64 1.37 -4.35 -8.64
C VAL A 64 2.56 -3.58 -8.05
N PRO A 65 2.46 -3.05 -6.81
CA PRO A 65 3.55 -2.34 -6.16
C PRO A 65 4.76 -3.23 -5.92
N GLU A 66 5.97 -2.74 -6.22
CA GLU A 66 7.22 -3.43 -5.93
C GLU A 66 8.01 -2.75 -4.80
N LYS A 67 7.82 -1.43 -4.65
CA LYS A 67 8.48 -0.58 -3.64
C LYS A 67 7.48 0.13 -2.74
N VAL A 68 7.98 0.65 -1.63
CA VAL A 68 7.20 1.49 -0.70
C VAL A 68 6.64 2.74 -1.41
N SER A 69 7.43 3.37 -2.29
CA SER A 69 6.98 4.51 -3.12
C SER A 69 5.82 4.17 -4.05
N ASP A 70 5.73 2.93 -4.53
CA ASP A 70 4.62 2.50 -5.38
C ASP A 70 3.32 2.41 -4.58
N LEU A 71 3.37 1.99 -3.30
CA LEU A 71 2.22 2.01 -2.40
C LEU A 71 1.74 3.44 -2.13
N TYR A 72 2.66 4.39 -1.96
CA TYR A 72 2.30 5.81 -1.82
C TYR A 72 1.64 6.35 -3.09
N ALA A 73 2.19 6.02 -4.27
CA ALA A 73 1.62 6.44 -5.55
C ALA A 73 0.24 5.81 -5.80
N LEU A 74 0.05 4.56 -5.39
CA LEU A 74 -1.22 3.85 -5.46
C LEU A 74 -2.28 4.53 -4.59
N GLU A 75 -1.97 4.79 -3.32
CA GLU A 75 -2.90 5.49 -2.41
C GLU A 75 -3.29 6.87 -2.96
N LYS A 76 -2.33 7.61 -3.52
CA LYS A 76 -2.60 8.91 -4.14
C LYS A 76 -3.55 8.78 -5.33
N THR A 77 -3.30 7.83 -6.24
CA THR A 77 -4.14 7.58 -7.41
C THR A 77 -5.56 7.19 -6.99
N MET A 78 -5.67 6.37 -5.95
CA MET A 78 -6.93 5.98 -5.34
C MET A 78 -7.67 7.20 -4.76
N LYS A 79 -7.02 8.01 -3.92
CA LYS A 79 -7.62 9.25 -3.38
C LYS A 79 -8.10 10.21 -4.46
N GLU A 80 -7.38 10.32 -5.58
CA GLU A 80 -7.78 11.14 -6.72
C GLU A 80 -9.02 10.56 -7.42
N THR A 81 -9.08 9.24 -7.59
CA THR A 81 -10.24 8.55 -8.17
C THR A 81 -11.48 8.67 -7.28
N ALA A 82 -11.32 8.52 -5.96
CA ALA A 82 -12.42 8.65 -5.00
C ALA A 82 -13.01 10.07 -4.94
N LYS A 83 -12.24 11.11 -5.27
CA LYS A 83 -12.75 12.49 -5.33
C LYS A 83 -13.58 12.80 -6.57
N ILE A 84 -13.48 11.95 -7.60
CA ILE A 84 -14.15 12.13 -8.88
C ILE A 84 -15.53 11.44 -8.88
N ASN A 85 -15.74 10.45 -8.01
CA ASN A 85 -17.01 9.76 -7.77
C ASN A 85 -17.80 10.40 -6.62
#